data_AF-A0A3B9V964-F1
#
_entry.id   AF-A0A3B9V964-F1
#
_cell.length_a   1.000
_cell.length_b   1.000
_cell.length_c   1.000
_cell.angle_alpha   90.00
_cell.angle_beta   90.00
_cell.angle_gamma   90.00
#
_symmetry.space_group_name_H-M   'P 1'
#
loop_
_entity.id
_entity.type
_entity.pdbx_description
1 polymer ?
#
loop_
_entity_poly.entity_id
_entity_poly.type
_entity_poly.pdbx_seq_one_letter_code
_entity_poly.pdbx_strand_id
1 'polypeptide(L)'
;MSVSTYFRIKAMENDYRERSLKIHGLICAKCAREFTYKNQRLLTVHHKDGNHLNNPPDGSNWENLCVYCHEDEHSRGLLADYLSGK
;
A
#
# COMPACT_ATOMS: atom_id res chain seq x y z
N MET A 1 4.15 -14.12 -21.91
CA MET A 1 3.55 -12.77 -21.76
C MET A 1 4.40 -11.78 -22.56
N SER A 2 3.80 -10.85 -23.30
CA SER A 2 4.55 -9.88 -24.13
C SER A 2 5.22 -8.82 -23.25
N VAL A 3 6.42 -8.39 -23.65
CA VAL A 3 7.20 -7.31 -22.99
C VAL A 3 6.37 -6.03 -22.85
N SER A 4 5.52 -5.74 -23.83
CA SER A 4 4.62 -4.57 -23.83
C SER A 4 3.60 -4.60 -22.68
N THR A 5 3.09 -5.79 -22.34
CA THR A 5 2.13 -5.97 -21.25
C THR A 5 2.77 -5.78 -19.88
N TYR A 6 4.02 -6.23 -19.71
CA TYR A 6 4.77 -6.08 -18.45
C TYR A 6 5.05 -4.60 -18.11
N PHE A 7 5.46 -3.79 -19.09
CA PHE A 7 5.72 -2.36 -18.88
C PHE A 7 4.46 -1.59 -18.45
N ARG A 8 3.29 -1.96 -18.97
CA ARG A 8 2.01 -1.35 -18.57
C ARG A 8 1.64 -1.65 -17.11
N ILE A 9 1.77 -2.91 -16.67
CA ILE A 9 1.48 -3.31 -15.29
C ILE A 9 2.39 -2.56 -14.31
N LYS A 10 3.70 -2.54 -14.60
CA LYS A 10 4.72 -1.81 -13.79
C LYS A 10 4.46 -0.30 -13.70
N ALA A 11 3.96 0.33 -14.77
CA ALA A 11 3.63 1.74 -14.77
C ALA A 11 2.41 2.03 -13.88
N MET A 12 1.39 1.17 -13.93
CA MET A 12 0.21 1.27 -13.07
C MET A 12 0.57 1.08 -11.59
N GLU A 13 1.51 0.17 -11.29
CA GLU A 13 2.01 -0.06 -9.92
C GLU A 13 2.70 1.18 -9.33
N ASN A 14 3.52 1.87 -10.12
CA ASN A 14 4.17 3.10 -9.66
C ASN A 14 3.21 4.29 -9.56
N ASP A 15 2.21 4.36 -10.43
CA ASP A 15 1.28 5.49 -10.51
C ASP A 15 0.38 5.59 -9.25
N TYR A 16 -0.14 4.48 -8.71
CA TYR A 16 -0.94 4.56 -7.47
C TYR A 16 -0.10 4.90 -6.25
N ARG A 17 1.17 4.46 -6.19
CA ARG A 17 2.04 4.75 -5.05
C ARG A 17 2.30 6.24 -4.94
N GLU A 18 2.69 6.87 -6.03
CA GLU A 18 2.94 8.31 -6.03
C GLU A 18 1.68 9.12 -5.71
N ARG A 19 0.51 8.68 -6.20
CA ARG A 19 -0.78 9.29 -5.86
C ARG A 19 -1.10 9.16 -4.37
N SER A 20 -0.92 7.98 -3.79
CA SER A 20 -1.16 7.75 -2.36
C SER A 20 -0.26 8.63 -1.47
N LEU A 21 1.03 8.78 -1.83
CA LEU A 21 1.94 9.66 -1.09
C LEU A 21 1.54 11.14 -1.19
N LYS A 22 0.98 11.58 -2.33
CA LYS A 22 0.49 12.95 -2.52
C LYS A 22 -0.81 13.22 -1.74
N ILE A 23 -1.74 12.26 -1.72
CA ILE A 23 -3.05 12.40 -1.08
C ILE A 23 -2.92 12.29 0.44
N HIS A 24 -2.24 11.24 0.92
CA HIS A 24 -2.19 10.90 2.35
C HIS A 24 -0.93 11.40 3.07
N GLY A 25 0.00 12.01 2.32
CA GLY A 25 1.24 12.56 2.87
C GLY A 25 2.29 11.51 3.25
N LEU A 26 3.43 11.99 3.72
CA LEU A 26 4.56 11.16 4.15
C LEU A 26 4.45 10.79 5.64
N ILE A 27 3.31 10.23 6.04
CA ILE A 27 3.05 9.81 7.42
C ILE A 27 2.47 8.39 7.45
N CYS A 28 2.87 7.61 8.45
CA CYS A 28 2.25 6.31 8.71
C CYS A 28 0.88 6.50 9.37
N ALA A 29 -0.20 6.02 8.74
CA ALA A 29 -1.56 6.11 9.26
C ALA A 29 -1.76 5.34 10.58
N LYS A 30 -0.93 4.30 10.84
CA LYS A 30 -1.05 3.45 12.03
C LYS A 30 -0.26 3.95 13.24
N CYS A 31 0.98 4.39 13.05
CA CYS A 31 1.87 4.79 14.16
C CYS A 31 2.22 6.28 14.17
N ALA A 32 1.64 7.08 13.28
CA ALA A 32 1.88 8.52 13.14
C ALA A 32 3.35 8.93 12.88
N ARG A 33 4.24 7.99 12.60
CA ARG A 33 5.63 8.30 12.24
C ARG A 33 5.67 9.06 10.92
N GLU A 34 6.29 10.23 10.93
CA GLU A 34 6.53 11.03 9.73
C GLU A 34 7.80 10.60 8.99
N PHE A 35 7.78 10.84 7.69
CA PHE A 35 8.83 10.54 6.74
C PHE A 35 9.15 11.78 5.91
N THR A 36 10.34 11.77 5.32
CA THR A 36 10.86 12.78 4.41
C THR A 36 11.08 12.13 3.05
N TYR A 37 11.30 12.94 2.01
CA TYR A 37 11.65 12.41 0.68
C TYR A 37 12.88 11.50 0.69
N LYS A 38 13.80 11.65 1.66
CA LYS A 38 15.00 10.80 1.80
C LYS A 38 14.67 9.38 2.27
N ASN A 39 13.61 9.20 3.05
CA ASN A 39 13.24 7.92 3.64
C ASN A 39 11.82 7.45 3.28
N GLN A 40 11.12 8.14 2.36
CA GLN A 40 9.78 7.76 1.86
C GLN A 40 9.71 6.34 1.30
N ARG A 41 10.84 5.71 0.92
CA ARG A 41 10.89 4.30 0.50
C ARG A 41 10.48 3.32 1.60
N LEU A 42 10.53 3.75 2.87
CA LEU A 42 10.09 2.97 4.03
C LEU A 42 8.59 3.14 4.31
N LEU A 43 7.90 3.94 3.49
CA LEU A 43 6.47 4.14 3.53
C LEU A 43 5.86 3.45 2.29
N THR A 44 4.97 2.51 2.54
CA THR A 44 4.31 1.63 1.56
C THR A 44 2.82 1.94 1.51
N VAL A 45 2.18 1.62 0.37
CA VAL A 45 0.73 1.71 0.24
C VAL A 45 0.12 0.40 0.70
N HIS A 46 -0.84 0.49 1.61
CA HIS A 46 -1.69 -0.61 2.04
C HIS A 46 -3.08 -0.45 1.41
N HIS A 47 -3.62 -1.53 0.83
CA HIS A 47 -4.99 -1.58 0.29
C HIS A 47 -5.93 -2.05 1.39
N LYS A 48 -6.87 -1.18 1.81
CA LYS A 48 -7.77 -1.45 2.95
C LYS A 48 -8.67 -2.66 2.73
N ASP A 49 -9.08 -2.90 1.48
CA ASP A 49 -9.90 -4.04 1.10
C ASP A 49 -9.11 -5.29 0.70
N GLY A 50 -7.76 -5.23 0.74
CA GLY A 50 -6.87 -6.30 0.29
C GLY A 50 -6.80 -6.52 -1.23
N ASN A 51 -7.56 -5.76 -2.04
CA ASN A 51 -7.59 -5.90 -3.49
C ASN A 51 -6.63 -4.90 -4.16
N HIS A 52 -5.47 -5.40 -4.58
CA HIS A 52 -4.45 -4.60 -5.26
C HIS A 52 -4.88 -4.00 -6.62
N LEU A 53 -6.00 -4.45 -7.19
CA LEU A 53 -6.55 -3.90 -8.43
C LEU A 53 -7.55 -2.75 -8.18
N ASN A 54 -8.08 -2.61 -6.97
CA ASN A 54 -8.99 -1.53 -6.61
C ASN A 54 -8.22 -0.25 -6.26
N ASN A 55 -7.94 0.54 -7.30
CA ASN A 55 -7.07 1.72 -7.26
C ASN A 55 -7.85 3.00 -7.59
N PRO A 56 -8.78 3.46 -6.72
CA PRO A 56 -9.61 4.62 -7.00
C PRO A 56 -8.75 5.90 -7.03
N PRO A 57 -9.05 6.85 -7.94
CA PRO A 57 -8.22 8.04 -8.16
C PRO A 57 -8.19 9.00 -6.97
N ASP A 58 -9.17 8.92 -6.06
CA ASP A 58 -9.25 9.68 -4.82
C ASP A 58 -8.44 9.05 -3.66
N GLY A 59 -7.85 7.87 -3.88
CA GLY A 59 -7.06 7.15 -2.88
C GLY A 59 -7.87 6.61 -1.70
N SER A 60 -9.19 6.54 -1.81
CA SER A 60 -10.10 6.08 -0.72
C SER A 60 -9.78 4.68 -0.20
N ASN A 61 -9.33 3.78 -1.09
CA ASN A 61 -8.94 2.41 -0.74
C ASN A 61 -7.50 2.26 -0.20
N TRP A 62 -6.76 3.36 -0.07
CA TRP A 62 -5.36 3.31 0.34
C TRP A 62 -5.13 3.93 1.71
N GLU A 63 -4.08 3.46 2.37
CA GLU A 63 -3.41 4.17 3.44
C GLU A 63 -1.89 4.00 3.33
N ASN A 64 -1.14 4.98 3.81
CA ASN A 64 0.32 4.89 3.83
C ASN A 64 0.76 4.29 5.17
N LEU A 65 1.43 3.15 5.15
CA LEU A 65 1.97 2.48 6.33
C LEU A 65 3.49 2.41 6.25
N CYS A 66 4.18 2.52 7.39
CA CYS A 66 5.59 2.15 7.41
C CYS A 66 5.72 0.64 7.24
N VAL A 67 6.86 0.18 6.70
CA VAL A 67 7.10 -1.25 6.44
C VAL A 67 6.75 -2.16 7.64
N TYR A 68 7.06 -1.71 8.86
CA TYR A 68 6.76 -2.47 10.08
C TYR A 68 5.26 -2.55 10.39
N CYS A 69 4.53 -1.44 10.25
CA CYS A 69 3.07 -1.42 10.46
C CYS A 69 2.35 -2.18 9.35
N HIS A 70 2.89 -2.18 8.14
CA HIS A 70 2.34 -2.89 7.00
C HIS A 70 2.45 -4.41 7.19
N GLU A 71 3.63 -4.90 7.57
CA GLU A 71 3.85 -6.32 7.86
C GLU A 71 2.98 -6.82 9.04
N ASP A 72 2.85 -6.03 10.11
CA ASP A 72 1.97 -6.34 11.24
C ASP A 72 0.49 -6.45 10.82
N GLU A 73 0.01 -5.60 9.91
CA GLU A 73 -1.37 -5.66 9.42
C GLU A 73 -1.63 -6.95 8.63
N HIS A 74 -0.76 -7.27 7.67
CA HIS A 74 -0.85 -8.52 6.91
C HIS A 74 -0.76 -9.76 7.81
N SER A 75 0.13 -9.74 8.81
CA SER A 75 0.29 -10.86 9.75
C SER A 75 -0.96 -11.08 10.59
N ARG A 76 -1.62 -9.99 11.03
CA ARG A 76 -2.90 -10.06 11.76
C ARG A 76 -4.02 -10.58 10.88
N GLY A 77 -4.09 -10.15 9.62
CA GLY A 77 -5.07 -10.66 8.65
C GLY A 77 -4.95 -12.17 8.43
N LEU A 78 -3.74 -12.65 8.15
CA LEU A 78 -3.47 -14.09 8.01
C LEU A 78 -3.84 -14.89 9.27
N LEU A 79 -3.53 -14.35 10.45
CA LEU A 79 -3.91 -14.98 11.72
C LEU A 79 -5.44 -15.02 11.90
N ALA A 80 -6.13 -13.93 11.55
CA ALA A 80 -7.59 -13.86 11.66
C ALA A 80 -8.28 -14.87 10.74
N ASP A 81 -7.79 -15.04 9.50
CA ASP A 81 -8.31 -16.05 8.57
C ASP A 81 -8.08 -17.47 9.10
N TYR A 82 -6.89 -17.77 9.62
CA TYR A 82 -6.57 -19.04 10.25
C TYR A 82 -7.49 -19.36 11.44
N LEU A 83 -7.70 -18.39 12.33
CA LEU A 83 -8.57 -18.56 13.50
C LEU A 83 -10.05 -18.65 13.13
N SER A 84 -10.45 -18.09 11.99
CA SER A 84 -11.84 -18.13 11.50
C SER A 84 -12.15 -19.40 10.68
N GLY A 85 -11.15 -20.25 10.43
CA GLY A 85 -11.32 -21.48 9.66
C GLY A 85 -11.64 -21.25 8.18
N LYS A 86 -11.21 -20.11 7.63
CA LYS A 86 -11.27 -19.83 6.19
C LYS A 86 -10.17 -20.54 5.40
#